data_AF-A0A1S8BM04-F1
#
_entry.id   AF-A0A1S8BM04-F1
#
_cell.length_a   1.000
_cell.length_b   1.000
_cell.length_c   1.000
_cell.angle_alpha   90.00
_cell.angle_beta   90.00
_cell.angle_gamma   90.00
#
_symmetry.space_group_name_H-M   'P 1'
#
loop_
_entity.id
_entity.type
_entity.pdbx_description
1 polymer ?
#
loop_
_entity_poly.entity_id
_entity_poly.type
_entity_poly.pdbx_seq_one_letter_code
_entity_poly.pdbx_strand_id
1 'polypeptide(L)'
;MARLHVAALLHPEVKNERIFGFAGTYTMNEFLAFYRKHYPDREFPADIPGVECDLAEIEPAKRAEELLKEMGRPGYETLEDTVLDNVIDIA
;
A
#
# COMPACT_ATOMS: atom_id res chain seq x y z
N MET A 1 7.34 -2.20 2.35
CA MET A 1 7.54 -3.39 3.23
C MET A 1 8.99 -3.63 3.68
N ALA A 2 9.97 -3.75 2.78
CA ALA A 2 11.36 -4.09 3.17
C ALA A 2 11.95 -3.17 4.26
N ARG A 3 11.73 -1.86 4.16
CA ARG A 3 12.19 -0.88 5.16
C ARG A 3 11.64 -1.10 6.57
N LEU A 4 10.40 -1.58 6.70
CA LEU A 4 9.83 -1.89 8.02
C LEU A 4 10.55 -3.08 8.68
N HIS A 5 11.00 -4.05 7.90
CA HIS A 5 11.81 -5.17 8.42
C HIS A 5 13.19 -4.69 8.86
N VAL A 6 13.80 -3.77 8.11
CA VAL A 6 15.06 -3.13 8.50
C VAL A 6 14.89 -2.31 9.77
N ALA A 7 13.79 -1.54 9.89
CA ALA A 7 13.46 -0.80 11.10
C ALA A 7 13.28 -1.74 12.30
N ALA A 8 12.57 -2.87 12.12
CA ALA A 8 12.41 -3.87 13.17
C ALA A 8 13.74 -4.46 13.68
N LEU A 9 14.74 -4.54 12.81
CA LEU A 9 16.05 -5.10 13.14
C LEU A 9 16.98 -4.06 13.77
N LEU A 10 16.93 -2.80 13.32
CA LEU A 10 17.96 -1.80 13.62
C LEU A 10 17.48 -0.64 14.50
N HIS A 11 16.18 -0.37 14.55
CA HIS A 11 15.67 0.78 15.30
C HIS A 11 15.73 0.49 16.81
N PRO A 12 16.49 1.27 17.60
CA PRO A 12 16.80 0.93 18.98
C PRO A 12 15.57 0.86 19.90
N GLU A 13 14.51 1.60 19.57
CA GLU A 13 13.26 1.63 20.34
C GLU A 13 12.26 0.55 19.93
N VAL A 14 12.49 -0.17 18.82
CA VAL A 14 11.59 -1.23 18.37
C VAL A 14 11.98 -2.54 19.06
N LYS A 15 11.22 -2.92 20.10
CA LYS A 15 11.47 -4.14 20.88
C LYS A 15 10.17 -4.86 21.19
N ASN A 16 10.10 -6.15 20.81
CA ASN A 16 8.91 -6.98 21.04
C ASN A 16 7.61 -6.31 20.54
N GLU A 17 7.70 -5.61 19.41
CA GLU A 17 6.64 -4.79 18.83
C GLU A 17 6.03 -5.49 17.62
N ARG A 18 4.71 -5.43 17.48
CA ARG A 18 4.01 -5.83 16.23
C ARG A 18 3.88 -4.60 15.34
N ILE A 19 4.61 -4.59 14.22
CA ILE A 19 4.58 -3.50 13.24
C ILE A 19 3.54 -3.81 12.17
N PHE A 20 2.50 -2.98 12.08
CA PHE A 20 1.38 -3.17 11.15
C PHE A 20 1.65 -2.42 9.85
N GLY A 21 2.12 -3.14 8.82
CA GLY A 21 2.38 -2.62 7.49
C GLY A 21 1.12 -2.30 6.67
N PHE A 22 0.20 -1.51 7.23
CA PHE A 22 -1.07 -1.12 6.63
C PHE A 22 -0.97 0.33 6.13
N ALA A 23 -0.93 0.52 4.81
CA ALA A 23 -0.84 1.84 4.19
C ALA A 23 -2.20 2.52 4.03
N GLY A 24 -3.26 1.74 3.89
CA GLY A 24 -4.62 2.21 3.65
C GLY A 24 -5.52 1.06 3.23
N THR A 25 -6.81 1.35 3.08
CA THR A 25 -7.80 0.43 2.55
C THR A 25 -7.88 0.57 1.03
N TYR A 26 -8.39 -0.46 0.36
CA TYR A 26 -8.55 -0.44 -1.09
C TYR A 26 -9.70 -1.35 -1.53
N THR A 27 -10.14 -1.15 -2.75
CA THR A 27 -11.09 -2.02 -3.46
C THR A 27 -10.49 -2.52 -4.77
N MET A 28 -11.00 -3.65 -5.29
CA MET A 28 -10.63 -4.12 -6.62
C MET A 28 -10.99 -3.14 -7.74
N ASN A 29 -12.02 -2.32 -7.53
CA ASN A 29 -12.43 -1.30 -8.50
C ASN A 29 -11.38 -0.20 -8.65
N GLU A 30 -10.63 0.14 -7.60
CA GLU A 30 -9.50 1.08 -7.71
C GLU A 30 -8.39 0.52 -8.60
N PHE A 31 -8.07 -0.77 -8.49
CA PHE A 31 -7.08 -1.42 -9.35
C PHE A 31 -7.53 -1.38 -10.81
N LEU A 32 -8.79 -1.74 -11.08
CA LEU A 32 -9.38 -1.64 -12.43
C LEU A 32 -9.36 -0.20 -12.96
N ALA A 33 -9.62 0.79 -12.11
CA ALA A 33 -9.55 2.20 -12.49
C ALA A 33 -8.11 2.61 -12.85
N PHE A 34 -7.10 2.21 -12.09
CA PHE A 34 -5.69 2.49 -12.41
C PHE A 34 -5.29 1.83 -13.74
N TYR A 35 -5.68 0.57 -13.96
CA TYR A 35 -5.35 -0.11 -15.21
C TYR A 35 -5.99 0.55 -16.43
N ARG A 36 -7.29 0.90 -16.37
CA ARG A 36 -7.96 1.59 -17.47
C ARG A 36 -7.38 2.99 -17.72
N LYS A 37 -6.93 3.68 -16.66
CA LYS A 37 -6.28 5.00 -16.75
C LYS A 37 -4.92 4.93 -17.46
N HIS A 38 -4.09 3.93 -17.15
CA HIS A 38 -2.71 3.84 -17.64
C HIS A 38 -2.54 2.98 -18.89
N TYR A 39 -3.49 2.08 -19.19
CA TYR A 39 -3.48 1.20 -20.35
C TYR A 39 -4.79 1.28 -21.13
N PRO A 40 -5.14 2.46 -21.70
CA PRO A 40 -6.43 2.69 -22.35
C PRO A 40 -6.66 1.80 -23.58
N ASP A 41 -5.60 1.29 -24.20
CA ASP A 41 -5.66 0.43 -25.38
C ASP A 41 -5.97 -1.05 -25.04
N ARG A 42 -6.16 -1.37 -23.75
CA ARG A 42 -6.44 -2.73 -23.27
C ARG A 42 -7.85 -2.83 -22.71
N GLU A 43 -8.45 -4.01 -22.88
CA GLU A 43 -9.75 -4.32 -22.29
C GLU A 43 -9.58 -4.83 -20.85
N PHE A 44 -10.28 -4.19 -19.91
CA PHE A 44 -10.37 -4.64 -18.52
C PHE A 44 -11.83 -4.90 -18.14
N PRO A 45 -12.10 -5.82 -17.21
CA PRO A 45 -13.46 -6.05 -16.69
C PRO A 45 -14.10 -4.75 -16.20
N ALA A 46 -15.43 -4.69 -16.24
CA ALA A 46 -16.20 -3.61 -15.60
C ALA A 46 -16.07 -3.65 -14.07
N ASP A 47 -16.50 -2.57 -13.41
CA ASP A 47 -16.49 -2.51 -11.94
C ASP A 47 -17.37 -3.59 -11.32
N ILE A 48 -16.91 -4.14 -10.21
CA ILE A 48 -17.63 -5.14 -9.44
C ILE A 48 -18.70 -4.41 -8.60
N PRO A 49 -20.00 -4.74 -8.77
CA PRO A 49 -21.07 -4.08 -8.05
C PRO A 49 -21.08 -4.46 -6.56
N GLY A 50 -21.41 -3.50 -5.70
CA GLY A 50 -21.54 -3.74 -4.26
C GLY A 50 -20.22 -3.92 -3.50
N VAL A 51 -19.08 -3.60 -4.13
CA VAL A 51 -17.79 -3.56 -3.42
C VAL A 51 -17.69 -2.26 -2.63
N GLU A 52 -17.64 -2.40 -1.32
CA GLU A 52 -17.39 -1.32 -0.38
C GLU A 52 -15.95 -1.41 0.13
N CYS A 53 -15.39 -0.26 0.53
CA CYS A 53 -14.07 -0.23 1.14
C CYS A 53 -14.17 -0.69 2.60
N ASP A 54 -13.11 -1.34 3.10
CA ASP A 54 -13.04 -1.70 4.52
C ASP A 54 -13.14 -0.43 5.39
N LEU A 55 -13.93 -0.52 6.46
CA LEU A 55 -14.16 0.55 7.43
C LEU A 55 -13.36 0.36 8.72
N ALA A 56 -12.62 -0.75 8.84
CA ALA A 56 -11.82 -1.03 10.02
C ALA A 56 -10.68 -0.02 10.16
N GLU A 57 -10.62 0.61 11.34
CA GLU A 57 -9.45 1.36 11.76
C GLU A 57 -8.43 0.41 12.38
N ILE A 58 -7.25 0.33 11.76
CA ILE A 58 -6.13 -0.45 12.30
C ILE A 58 -5.32 0.50 13.19
N GLU A 59 -5.75 0.66 14.43
CA GLU A 59 -5.11 1.50 15.46
C GLU A 59 -3.56 1.49 15.43
N PRO A 60 -2.88 0.31 15.38
CA PRO A 60 -1.41 0.28 15.37
C PRO A 60 -0.75 0.61 14.02
N ALA A 61 -1.50 0.86 12.95
CA ALA A 61 -0.94 1.12 11.61
C ALA A 61 -0.09 2.40 11.56
N LYS A 62 -0.48 3.43 12.32
CA LYS A 62 0.24 4.71 12.38
C LYS A 62 1.72 4.54 12.76
N ARG A 63 2.01 3.61 13.67
CA ARG A 63 3.37 3.35 14.14
C ARG A 63 4.31 2.91 13.02
N ALA A 64 3.82 2.11 12.07
CA ALA A 64 4.62 1.68 10.94
C ALA A 64 4.95 2.85 9.99
N GLU A 65 4.03 3.79 9.79
CA GLU A 65 4.31 4.98 8.97
C GLU A 65 5.34 5.91 9.65
N GLU A 66 5.27 6.06 10.97
CA GLU A 66 6.29 6.79 11.75
C GLU A 66 7.68 6.18 11.58
N LEU A 67 7.79 4.85 11.67
CA LEU A 67 9.06 4.15 11.41
C LEU A 67 9.58 4.39 9.99
N LEU A 68 8.70 4.44 8.98
CA LEU A 68 9.14 4.80 7.62
C LEU A 68 9.70 6.23 7.57
N LYS A 69 9.08 7.17 8.29
CA LYS A 69 9.54 8.56 8.40
C LYS A 69 10.89 8.68 9.08
N GLU A 70 11.08 7.98 10.19
CA GLU A 70 12.37 7.87 10.89
C GLU A 70 13.46 7.25 10.01
N MET A 71 13.09 6.32 9.12
CA MET A 71 13.97 5.71 8.13
C MET A 71 14.20 6.57 6.87
N GLY A 72 13.82 7.86 6.89
CA GLY A 72 14.07 8.83 5.83
C GLY A 72 13.11 8.77 4.63
N ARG A 73 11.94 8.14 4.78
CA ARG A 73 10.87 8.16 3.76
C ARG A 73 9.80 9.19 4.14
N PRO A 74 9.03 9.72 3.18
CA PRO A 74 7.89 10.59 3.52
C PRO A 74 6.71 9.81 4.16
N GLY A 75 6.65 8.49 3.95
CA GLY A 75 5.58 7.61 4.39
C GLY A 75 5.52 6.36 3.49
N TYR A 76 4.33 5.77 3.38
CA TYR A 76 4.04 4.72 2.40
C TYR A 76 4.03 5.27 0.96
N GLU A 77 4.29 4.37 0.02
CA GLU A 77 4.02 4.62 -1.41
C GLU A 77 2.51 4.63 -1.65
N THR A 78 2.04 5.32 -2.69
CA THR A 78 0.61 5.30 -3.01
C THR A 78 0.19 3.92 -3.53
N LEU A 79 -1.10 3.61 -3.41
CA LEU A 79 -1.65 2.38 -3.99
C LEU A 79 -1.46 2.34 -5.50
N GLU A 80 -1.72 3.47 -6.19
CA GLU A 80 -1.59 3.58 -7.65
C GLU A 80 -0.15 3.28 -8.09
N ASP A 81 0.84 3.95 -7.50
CA ASP A 81 2.26 3.73 -7.83
C ASP A 81 2.68 2.28 -7.54
N THR A 82 2.28 1.74 -6.39
CA THR A 82 2.56 0.34 -6.02
C THR A 82 1.97 -0.64 -7.04
N VAL A 83 0.76 -0.40 -7.52
CA VAL A 83 0.10 -1.26 -8.52
C VAL A 83 0.84 -1.18 -9.85
N LEU A 84 1.19 0.02 -10.31
CA LEU A 84 1.86 0.22 -11.60
C LEU A 84 3.28 -0.34 -11.62
N ASP A 85 4.04 -0.20 -10.53
CA ASP A 85 5.37 -0.80 -10.38
C ASP A 85 5.35 -2.33 -10.57
N ASN A 86 4.22 -2.99 -10.29
CA ASN A 86 4.08 -4.45 -10.45
C ASN A 86 3.67 -4.89 -11.86
N VAL A 87 3.31 -3.95 -12.73
CA VAL A 87 2.88 -4.24 -14.12
C VAL A 87 3.71 -3.49 -15.15
N ILE A 88 4.77 -2.80 -14.73
CA ILE A 88 5.63 -2.03 -15.63
C ILE A 88 6.27 -2.89 -16.73
N ASP A 89 6.59 -4.14 -16.43
CA ASP A 89 7.23 -5.08 -17.37
C ASP A 89 6.25 -5.67 -18.41
N ILE A 90 4.95 -5.52 -18.18
CA ILE A 90 3.91 -5.97 -19.11
C ILE A 90 3.28 -4.81 -19.87
N ALA A 91 3.78 -3.59 -19.69
CA ALA A 91 3.34 -2.37 -20.38
C ALA A 91 3.62 -2.43 -21.89
#